data_AF-A0A1I4AUX2-F1
#
_entry.id   AF-A0A1I4AUX2-F1
#
_cell.length_a   1.000
_cell.length_b   1.000
_cell.length_c   1.000
_cell.angle_alpha   90.00
_cell.angle_beta   90.00
_cell.angle_gamma   90.00
#
_symmetry.space_group_name_H-M   'P 1'
#
loop_
_entity.id
_entity.type
_entity.pdbx_description
1 polymer ?
#
loop_
_entity_poly.entity_id
_entity_poly.type
_entity_poly.pdbx_seq_one_letter_code
_entity_poly.pdbx_strand_id
1 'polypeptide(L)'
;MRLVEVMIPAGKRETVLRVLDDEGIDYALTEEVSGREYTAVVSFPLPVSAVEPVLEQLREAGIERDAYTVVIDAETVISEKFDRLVERYEETEEGNGDRIAREELVARAEDLAPERSTFMIMTAVSAIVATAGLLLDSPAVVVGSMVIAPLIGPAMATSVGSVLDEKDLFVRGVRLQVIGGVLAVVAAAIFASLLKFSGAIPLNAGEVFAIGEVRERLAPDVLSLAVALGAGVAGALSLSSGVSAALVGVMIAAALVPPTAVVGIGLAWGEPSTVIGAAVLVLVNFLSVNLAALAVLSYQGYRPFHWFQQDEATESTGRRIAVLGVILLLLSGFLGGITFVTLQSSQFEDETSTAVEDIAAENNVELLSMSVVYGDFPIRQPQRVTLTIGYPPSTTPPSLEGTFEQEINRLYEPPFGLRSDHHIEVDIRYIAAE
;
A
#
# COMPACT_ATOMS: atom_id res chain seq x y z
N MET A 1 6.35 28.32 -1.69
CA MET A 1 7.34 29.28 -1.16
C MET A 1 7.48 29.07 0.34
N ARG A 2 8.61 29.46 0.94
CA ARG A 2 8.80 29.36 2.39
C ARG A 2 9.24 30.70 2.96
N LEU A 3 8.77 31.02 4.16
CA LEU A 3 9.38 32.04 5.00
C LEU A 3 10.29 31.32 5.99
N VAL A 4 11.59 31.64 5.95
CA VAL A 4 12.59 31.05 6.84
C VAL A 4 12.97 32.06 7.90
N GLU A 5 12.95 31.67 9.16
CA GLU A 5 13.42 32.46 10.29
C GLU A 5 14.60 31.75 10.94
N VAL A 6 15.73 32.45 11.11
CA VAL A 6 16.94 31.90 11.71
C VAL A 6 17.41 32.81 12.84
N MET A 7 17.68 32.22 14.01
CA MET A 7 18.38 32.92 15.09
C MET A 7 19.89 33.00 14.82
N ILE A 8 20.44 34.21 14.92
CA ILE A 8 21.84 34.50 14.62
C ILE A 8 22.67 34.49 15.90
N PRO A 9 23.68 33.60 16.02
CA PRO A 9 24.61 33.58 17.14
C PRO A 9 25.44 34.87 17.26
N ALA A 10 25.90 35.17 18.47
CA ALA A 10 26.78 36.31 18.71
C ALA A 10 28.04 36.27 17.83
N GLY A 11 28.34 37.38 17.15
CA GLY A 11 29.51 37.51 16.27
C GLY A 11 29.34 36.96 14.84
N LYS A 12 28.19 36.37 14.51
CA LYS A 12 27.92 35.82 13.17
C LYS A 12 27.02 36.69 12.27
N ARG A 13 26.44 37.75 12.83
CA ARG A 13 25.50 38.67 12.14
C ARG A 13 26.01 39.11 10.78
N GLU A 14 27.20 39.69 10.70
CA GLU A 14 27.69 40.25 9.44
C GLU A 14 27.96 39.16 8.39
N THR A 15 28.43 37.98 8.80
CA THR A 15 28.66 36.85 7.89
C THR A 15 27.33 36.32 7.34
N VAL A 16 26.31 36.17 8.19
CA VAL A 16 24.97 35.69 7.79
C VAL A 16 24.29 36.66 6.83
N LEU A 17 24.30 37.96 7.16
CA LEU A 17 23.70 38.98 6.29
C LEU A 17 24.41 39.05 4.94
N ARG A 18 25.73 38.90 4.91
CA ARG A 18 26.50 38.86 3.66
C ARG A 18 26.07 37.71 2.75
N VAL A 19 25.84 36.51 3.28
CA VAL A 19 25.32 35.38 2.50
C VAL A 19 23.97 35.72 1.87
N LEU A 20 23.06 36.32 2.63
CA LEU A 20 21.74 36.72 2.11
C LEU A 20 21.84 37.83 1.05
N ASP A 21 22.72 38.81 1.27
CA ASP A 21 22.98 39.90 0.33
C ASP A 21 23.62 39.39 -0.98
N ASP A 22 24.58 38.46 -0.89
CA ASP A 22 25.28 37.85 -2.02
C ASP A 22 24.32 37.02 -2.89
N GLU A 23 23.39 36.30 -2.27
CA GLU A 23 22.30 35.59 -2.96
C GLU A 23 21.20 36.55 -3.49
N GLY A 24 21.19 37.80 -3.04
CA GLY A 24 20.19 38.80 -3.43
C GLY A 24 18.82 38.59 -2.78
N ILE A 25 18.78 37.98 -1.59
CA ILE A 25 17.57 37.65 -0.83
C ILE A 25 17.12 38.88 -0.03
N ASP A 26 15.83 39.21 -0.07
CA ASP A 26 15.27 40.21 0.84
C ASP A 26 15.08 39.61 2.24
N TYR A 27 15.42 40.36 3.29
CA TYR A 27 15.27 39.89 4.67
C TYR A 27 14.78 40.99 5.61
N ALA A 28 14.10 40.58 6.67
CA ALA A 28 13.79 41.39 7.83
C ALA A 28 14.69 40.96 9.00
N LEU A 29 15.32 41.91 9.67
CA LEU A 29 16.17 41.65 10.83
C LEU A 29 15.54 42.24 12.07
N THR A 30 15.33 41.40 13.09
CA THR A 30 14.82 41.79 14.40
C THR A 30 15.88 41.53 15.45
N GLU A 31 16.12 42.47 16.37
CA GLU A 31 17.06 42.24 17.47
C GLU A 31 16.48 41.25 18.49
N GLU A 32 17.31 40.30 18.93
CA GLU A 32 16.99 39.36 20.00
C GLU A 32 17.50 39.97 21.32
N VAL A 33 16.62 40.10 22.32
CA VAL A 33 16.94 40.71 23.62
C VAL A 33 16.69 39.79 24.83
N SER A 34 16.16 38.59 24.61
CA SER A 34 15.80 37.64 25.67
C SER A 34 17.00 36.86 26.19
N GLY A 35 18.06 36.71 25.39
CA GLY A 35 19.25 35.92 25.71
C GLY A 35 20.58 36.61 25.40
N ARG A 36 21.69 35.91 25.65
CA ARG A 36 23.06 36.34 25.27
C ARG A 36 23.68 35.49 24.17
N GLU A 37 23.03 34.38 23.84
CA GLU A 37 23.52 33.38 22.88
C GLU A 37 23.25 33.82 21.44
N TYR A 38 22.06 34.39 21.22
CA TYR A 38 21.62 34.94 19.95
C TYR A 38 21.52 36.46 20.03
N THR A 39 21.74 37.13 18.91
CA THR A 39 21.78 38.61 18.82
C THR A 39 20.71 39.19 17.92
N ALA A 40 20.17 38.38 17.01
CA ALA A 40 19.11 38.78 16.11
C ALA A 40 18.37 37.56 15.57
N VAL A 41 17.16 37.79 15.09
CA VAL A 41 16.39 36.87 14.26
C VAL A 41 16.32 37.48 12.86
N VAL A 42 16.69 36.71 11.84
CA VAL A 42 16.54 37.11 10.45
C VAL A 42 15.45 36.28 9.79
N SER A 43 14.47 36.95 9.20
CA SER A 43 13.33 36.33 8.51
C SER A 43 13.39 36.69 7.02
N PHE A 44 13.37 35.69 6.13
CA PHE A 44 13.54 35.89 4.69
C PHE A 44 12.73 34.89 3.86
N PRO A 45 12.11 35.31 2.75
CA PRO A 45 11.35 34.41 1.89
C PRO A 45 12.27 33.71 0.89
N LEU A 46 12.02 32.42 0.66
CA LEU A 46 12.72 31.60 -0.34
C LEU A 46 11.73 30.81 -1.21
N PRO A 47 12.03 30.60 -2.51
CA PRO A 47 11.40 29.55 -3.28
C PRO A 47 11.80 28.19 -2.68
N VAL A 48 10.95 27.17 -2.89
CA VAL A 48 11.14 25.84 -2.27
C VAL A 48 12.50 25.24 -2.62
N SER A 49 12.92 25.39 -3.88
CA SER A 49 14.21 24.93 -4.40
C SER A 49 15.43 25.63 -3.79
N ALA A 50 15.29 26.85 -3.28
CA ALA A 50 16.40 27.59 -2.66
C ALA A 50 16.55 27.35 -1.15
N VAL A 51 15.57 26.70 -0.50
CA VAL A 51 15.62 26.49 0.96
C VAL A 51 16.83 25.67 1.36
N GLU A 52 17.05 24.51 0.75
CA GLU A 52 18.16 23.62 1.10
C GLU A 52 19.53 24.24 0.78
N PRO A 53 19.78 24.81 -0.43
CA PRO A 53 21.06 25.48 -0.74
C PRO A 53 21.39 26.65 0.18
N VAL A 54 20.42 27.53 0.46
CA VAL A 54 20.65 28.71 1.30
C VAL A 54 20.88 28.31 2.76
N LEU A 55 20.13 27.33 3.28
CA LEU A 55 20.38 26.81 4.63
C LEU A 55 21.76 26.17 4.75
N GLU A 56 22.26 25.51 3.70
CA GLU A 56 23.61 24.94 3.70
C GLU A 56 24.69 26.05 3.71
N GLN A 57 24.55 27.10 2.90
CA GLN A 57 25.45 28.26 2.93
C GLN A 57 25.45 28.95 4.31
N LEU A 58 24.28 29.08 4.94
CA LEU A 58 24.17 29.61 6.30
C LEU A 58 24.85 28.71 7.33
N ARG A 59 24.82 27.39 7.16
CA ARG A 59 25.58 26.45 8.00
C ARG A 59 27.08 26.62 7.84
N GLU A 60 27.57 26.76 6.62
CA GLU A 60 28.98 27.07 6.34
C GLU A 60 29.42 28.41 6.95
N ALA A 61 28.52 29.39 7.02
CA ALA A 61 28.75 30.67 7.70
C ALA A 61 28.83 30.55 9.23
N GLY A 62 28.42 29.42 9.80
CA GLY A 62 28.47 29.10 11.23
C GLY A 62 27.14 29.24 11.95
N ILE A 63 26.01 29.06 11.25
CA ILE A 63 24.74 28.72 11.88
C ILE A 63 24.77 27.22 12.21
N GLU A 64 24.87 26.88 13.50
CA GLU A 64 24.90 25.49 13.95
C GLU A 64 23.53 24.80 13.79
N ARG A 65 23.48 23.46 13.81
CA ARG A 65 22.24 22.69 13.57
C ARG A 65 21.17 22.87 14.64
N ASP A 66 21.60 23.25 15.84
CA ASP A 66 20.79 23.57 17.01
C ASP A 66 20.37 25.04 17.05
N ALA A 67 20.85 25.88 16.11
CA ALA A 67 20.34 27.21 15.95
C ALA A 67 18.86 27.16 15.57
N TYR A 68 18.04 27.87 16.35
CA TYR A 68 16.60 27.89 16.18
C TYR A 68 16.25 28.39 14.77
N THR A 69 15.74 27.47 13.95
CA THR A 69 15.36 27.70 12.56
C THR A 69 13.91 27.28 12.38
N VAL A 70 13.09 28.18 11.86
CA VAL A 70 11.66 27.94 11.58
C VAL A 70 11.44 28.10 10.08
N VAL A 71 10.77 27.12 9.48
CA VAL A 71 10.40 27.17 8.06
C VAL A 71 8.87 27.13 7.98
N ILE A 72 8.27 28.19 7.47
CA ILE A 72 6.81 28.39 7.43
C ILE A 72 6.34 28.37 5.96
N ASP A 73 5.22 27.72 5.70
CA ASP A 73 4.51 27.81 4.42
C ASP A 73 3.95 29.24 4.22
N ALA A 74 4.45 29.94 3.20
CA ALA A 74 3.96 31.25 2.81
C ALA A 74 3.02 31.13 1.60
N GLU A 75 1.81 31.70 1.71
CA GLU A 75 0.82 31.68 0.62
C GLU A 75 1.27 32.52 -0.58
N THR A 76 1.88 33.68 -0.34
CA THR A 76 2.38 34.57 -1.38
C THR A 76 3.53 35.42 -0.86
N VAL A 77 4.48 35.71 -1.75
CA VAL A 77 5.56 36.67 -1.54
C VAL A 77 5.53 37.63 -2.72
N ILE A 78 5.50 38.93 -2.45
CA ILE A 78 5.50 39.97 -3.48
C ILE A 78 6.83 40.74 -3.34
N SER A 79 7.81 40.38 -4.16
CA SER A 79 9.10 41.09 -4.26
C SER A 79 9.74 40.82 -5.62
N GLU A 80 10.24 41.87 -6.28
CA GLU A 80 11.00 41.72 -7.52
C GLU A 80 12.28 40.88 -7.33
N LYS A 81 12.92 40.96 -6.16
CA LYS A 81 14.10 40.14 -5.88
C LYS A 81 13.72 38.68 -5.68
N PHE A 82 12.58 38.43 -5.05
CA PHE A 82 12.04 37.08 -4.91
C PHE A 82 11.72 36.46 -6.27
N ASP A 83 11.07 37.22 -7.17
CA ASP A 83 10.75 36.73 -8.52
C ASP A 83 12.02 36.36 -9.31
N ARG A 84 13.09 37.17 -9.20
CA ARG A 84 14.41 36.86 -9.79
C ARG A 84 15.08 35.64 -9.15
N LEU A 85 14.86 35.44 -7.85
CA LEU A 85 15.38 34.29 -7.12
C LEU A 85 14.67 33.01 -7.58
N VAL A 86 13.35 33.06 -7.77
CA VAL A 86 12.56 31.97 -8.37
C VAL A 86 13.13 31.60 -9.75
N GLU A 87 13.25 32.57 -10.66
CA GLU A 87 13.77 32.35 -12.02
C GLU A 87 15.17 31.70 -12.01
N ARG A 88 16.09 32.19 -11.16
CA ARG A 88 17.44 31.62 -11.03
C ARG A 88 17.43 30.16 -10.57
N TYR A 89 16.64 29.84 -9.56
CA TYR A 89 16.58 28.49 -8.99
C TYR A 89 15.66 27.53 -9.79
N GLU A 90 14.86 28.05 -10.72
CA GLU A 90 14.11 27.25 -11.72
C GLU A 90 14.95 26.95 -12.97
N GLU A 91 15.85 27.86 -13.38
CA GLU A 91 16.70 27.70 -14.58
C GLU A 91 17.97 26.86 -14.38
N THR A 92 18.44 26.72 -13.14
CA THR A 92 19.68 25.97 -12.84
C THR A 92 19.40 24.46 -12.83
N GLU A 93 20.25 23.61 -13.46
CA GLU A 93 20.13 22.13 -13.39
C GLU A 93 20.23 21.56 -11.95
N GLU A 94 20.76 22.34 -11.01
CA GLU A 94 20.78 22.05 -9.57
C GLU A 94 19.42 22.32 -8.88
N GLY A 95 18.55 23.06 -9.56
CA GLY A 95 17.16 23.31 -9.19
C GLY A 95 16.35 22.04 -9.35
N ASN A 96 16.28 21.25 -8.29
CA ASN A 96 15.45 20.05 -8.22
C ASN A 96 13.97 20.46 -8.07
N GLY A 97 13.44 21.20 -9.06
CA GLY A 97 12.52 22.34 -9.01
C GLY A 97 11.16 22.24 -8.31
N ASP A 98 10.90 21.19 -7.55
CA ASP A 98 9.72 21.09 -6.67
C ASP A 98 10.05 20.39 -5.33
N ARG A 99 11.29 19.91 -5.15
CA ARG A 99 11.73 19.15 -3.98
C ARG A 99 11.87 20.05 -2.77
N ILE A 100 11.13 19.73 -1.70
CA ILE A 100 11.27 20.40 -0.40
C ILE A 100 12.59 20.06 0.31
N ALA A 101 13.01 20.90 1.25
CA ALA A 101 14.19 20.66 2.06
C ALA A 101 14.04 19.40 2.93
N ARG A 102 15.16 18.77 3.32
CA ARG A 102 15.19 17.52 4.09
C ARG A 102 14.49 17.64 5.43
N GLU A 103 14.76 18.73 6.15
CA GLU A 103 14.17 19.02 7.45
C GLU A 103 12.66 19.20 7.31
N GLU A 104 12.19 19.81 6.22
CA GLU A 104 10.78 19.92 5.90
C GLU A 104 10.17 18.55 5.56
N LEU A 105 10.88 17.71 4.80
CA LEU A 105 10.44 16.35 4.47
C LEU A 105 10.25 15.50 5.73
N VAL A 106 11.20 15.59 6.67
CA VAL A 106 11.12 14.92 7.98
C VAL A 106 9.91 15.41 8.76
N ALA A 107 9.75 16.73 8.90
CA ALA A 107 8.62 17.31 9.63
C ALA A 107 7.27 16.88 9.04
N ARG A 108 7.11 16.94 7.71
CA ARG A 108 5.89 16.48 7.05
C ARG A 108 5.65 14.98 7.24
N ALA A 109 6.69 14.15 7.19
CA ALA A 109 6.56 12.72 7.43
C ALA A 109 6.13 12.40 8.87
N GLU A 110 6.59 13.20 9.84
CA GLU A 110 6.18 13.10 11.24
C GLU A 110 4.74 13.54 11.46
N ASP A 111 4.31 14.63 10.82
CA ASP A 111 2.93 15.15 10.90
C ASP A 111 1.91 14.16 10.30
N LEU A 112 2.31 13.42 9.25
CA LEU A 112 1.48 12.36 8.69
C LEU A 112 1.34 11.15 9.62
N ALA A 113 2.23 10.98 10.60
CA ALA A 113 2.20 9.89 11.56
C ALA A 113 1.54 10.35 12.88
N PRO A 114 0.20 10.28 13.00
CA PRO A 114 -0.53 10.85 14.13
C PRO A 114 -0.09 10.26 15.47
N GLU A 115 -0.48 10.96 16.55
CA GLU A 115 -0.28 10.48 17.90
C GLU A 115 -0.79 9.04 18.06
N ARG A 116 -0.05 8.24 18.83
CA ARG A 116 -0.29 6.80 18.97
C ARG A 116 -1.74 6.48 19.36
N SER A 117 -2.34 7.28 20.23
CA SER A 117 -3.73 7.07 20.68
C SER A 117 -4.73 7.23 19.54
N THR A 118 -4.68 8.36 18.85
CA THR A 118 -5.54 8.66 17.70
C THR A 118 -5.34 7.65 16.58
N PHE A 119 -4.08 7.30 16.29
CA PHE A 119 -3.74 6.25 15.33
C PHE A 119 -4.45 4.93 15.66
N MET A 120 -4.31 4.44 16.90
CA MET A 120 -4.92 3.17 17.32
C MET A 120 -6.45 3.18 17.20
N ILE A 121 -7.11 4.26 17.66
CA ILE A 121 -8.58 4.36 17.60
C ILE A 121 -9.05 4.39 16.14
N MET A 122 -8.44 5.24 15.30
CA MET A 122 -8.82 5.36 13.89
C MET A 122 -8.59 4.05 13.13
N THR A 123 -7.48 3.36 13.39
CA THR A 123 -7.21 2.05 12.80
C THR A 123 -8.24 1.00 13.23
N ALA A 124 -8.61 0.95 14.52
CA ALA A 124 -9.62 0.01 15.01
C ALA A 124 -11.01 0.30 14.41
N VAL A 125 -11.43 1.57 14.39
CA VAL A 125 -12.72 1.99 13.78
C VAL A 125 -12.73 1.67 12.29
N SER A 126 -11.66 2.01 11.57
CA SER A 126 -11.52 1.70 10.15
C SER A 126 -11.62 0.20 9.88
N ALA A 127 -10.97 -0.66 10.67
CA ALA A 127 -11.06 -2.11 10.52
C ALA A 127 -12.48 -2.65 10.75
N ILE A 128 -13.22 -2.09 11.72
CA ILE A 128 -14.63 -2.43 11.96
C ILE A 128 -15.49 -2.03 10.76
N VAL A 129 -15.34 -0.79 10.28
CA VAL A 129 -16.08 -0.27 9.12
C VAL A 129 -15.74 -1.06 7.85
N ALA A 130 -14.48 -1.41 7.64
CA ALA A 130 -14.04 -2.25 6.53
C ALA A 130 -14.70 -3.63 6.59
N THR A 131 -14.67 -4.27 7.76
CA THR A 131 -15.30 -5.58 7.98
C THR A 131 -16.80 -5.53 7.69
N ALA A 132 -17.50 -4.50 8.17
CA ALA A 132 -18.92 -4.30 7.87
C ALA A 132 -19.15 -4.07 6.36
N GLY A 133 -18.35 -3.21 5.73
CA GLY A 133 -18.45 -2.91 4.30
C GLY A 133 -18.24 -4.13 3.41
N LEU A 134 -17.24 -4.97 3.74
CA LEU A 134 -16.97 -6.22 3.05
C LEU A 134 -18.12 -7.22 3.19
N LEU A 135 -18.66 -7.39 4.40
CA LEU A 135 -19.78 -8.33 4.66
C LEU A 135 -21.12 -7.84 4.10
N LEU A 136 -21.26 -6.53 3.89
CA LEU A 136 -22.42 -5.92 3.23
C LEU A 136 -22.27 -5.82 1.71
N ASP A 137 -21.15 -6.27 1.14
CA ASP A 137 -20.82 -6.15 -0.29
C ASP A 137 -20.95 -4.69 -0.78
N SER A 138 -20.44 -3.74 0.00
CA SER A 138 -20.58 -2.30 -0.26
C SER A 138 -19.24 -1.63 -0.56
N PRO A 139 -18.89 -1.47 -1.86
CA PRO A 139 -17.64 -0.82 -2.28
C PRO A 139 -17.47 0.58 -1.68
N ALA A 140 -18.56 1.34 -1.54
CA ALA A 140 -18.54 2.69 -0.98
C ALA A 140 -18.11 2.71 0.50
N VAL A 141 -18.60 1.76 1.31
CA VAL A 141 -18.22 1.64 2.73
C VAL A 141 -16.78 1.14 2.85
N VAL A 142 -16.37 0.21 1.97
CA VAL A 142 -14.99 -0.28 1.89
C VAL A 142 -14.02 0.85 1.59
N VAL A 143 -14.31 1.70 0.59
CA VAL A 143 -13.49 2.88 0.28
C VAL A 143 -13.51 3.89 1.43
N GLY A 144 -14.67 4.14 2.04
CA GLY A 144 -14.79 5.01 3.21
C GLY A 144 -13.90 4.55 4.37
N SER A 145 -13.79 3.25 4.60
CA SER A 145 -12.92 2.69 5.64
C SER A 145 -11.43 3.00 5.40
N MET A 146 -10.97 3.02 4.14
CA MET A 146 -9.57 3.31 3.79
C MET A 146 -9.18 4.76 4.14
N VAL A 147 -10.11 5.70 3.99
CA VAL A 147 -9.88 7.12 4.30
C VAL A 147 -9.77 7.38 5.80
N ILE A 148 -10.39 6.53 6.63
CA ILE A 148 -10.37 6.68 8.09
C ILE A 148 -9.00 6.32 8.67
N ALA A 149 -8.34 5.24 8.22
CA ALA A 149 -7.09 4.80 8.84
C ALA A 149 -5.87 5.55 8.27
N PRO A 150 -5.06 6.21 9.12
CA PRO A 150 -3.87 6.94 8.71
C PRO A 150 -2.67 6.00 8.48
N LEU A 151 -2.82 4.91 7.71
CA LEU A 151 -1.77 3.90 7.50
C LEU A 151 -0.65 4.36 6.56
N ILE A 152 -0.88 5.39 5.76
CA ILE A 152 0.12 5.94 4.85
C ILE A 152 1.22 6.70 5.61
N GLY A 153 0.87 7.43 6.66
CA GLY A 153 1.86 8.18 7.46
C GLY A 153 3.01 7.33 7.96
N PRO A 154 2.75 6.20 8.65
CA PRO A 154 3.78 5.25 9.05
C PRO A 154 4.65 4.72 7.89
N ALA A 155 4.08 4.52 6.70
CA ALA A 155 4.82 4.09 5.50
C ALA A 155 5.73 5.20 4.95
N MET A 156 5.25 6.45 4.95
CA MET A 156 6.04 7.60 4.55
C MET A 156 7.16 7.89 5.55
N ALA A 157 6.87 7.87 6.86
CA ALA A 157 7.88 8.00 7.92
C ALA A 157 8.96 6.92 7.81
N THR A 158 8.58 5.68 7.49
CA THR A 158 9.56 4.60 7.29
C THR A 158 10.45 4.84 6.08
N SER A 159 9.87 5.27 4.96
CA SER A 159 10.61 5.56 3.73
C SER A 159 11.54 6.76 3.88
N VAL A 160 11.06 7.86 4.47
CA VAL A 160 11.85 9.08 4.75
C VAL A 160 12.95 8.79 5.78
N GLY A 161 12.61 8.13 6.89
CA GLY A 161 13.60 7.73 7.89
C GLY A 161 14.66 6.78 7.31
N SER A 162 14.26 5.92 6.37
CA SER A 162 15.20 5.03 5.70
C SER A 162 16.12 5.76 4.72
N VAL A 163 15.62 6.72 3.93
CA VAL A 163 16.43 7.39 2.89
C VAL A 163 17.39 8.44 3.48
N LEU A 164 17.01 9.08 4.58
CA LEU A 164 17.81 10.09 5.28
C LEU A 164 18.70 9.51 6.40
N ASP A 165 18.55 8.21 6.71
CA ASP A 165 19.16 7.51 7.85
C ASP A 165 18.73 8.05 9.23
N GLU A 166 17.52 8.61 9.31
CA GLU A 166 16.88 9.03 10.56
C GLU A 166 16.28 7.80 11.28
N LYS A 167 17.10 7.17 12.13
CA LYS A 167 16.77 5.90 12.80
C LYS A 167 15.50 5.97 13.64
N ASP A 168 15.28 7.05 14.36
CA ASP A 168 14.10 7.20 15.23
C ASP A 168 12.81 7.29 14.41
N LEU A 169 12.84 8.01 13.30
CA LEU A 169 11.72 8.13 12.37
C LEU A 169 11.42 6.78 11.69
N PHE A 170 12.47 6.09 11.21
CA PHE A 170 12.36 4.76 10.62
C PHE A 170 11.73 3.76 11.60
N VAL A 171 12.28 3.63 12.82
CA VAL A 171 11.79 2.70 13.83
C VAL A 171 10.36 3.04 14.27
N ARG A 172 10.04 4.33 14.42
CA ARG A 172 8.69 4.79 14.73
C ARG A 172 7.70 4.37 13.64
N GLY A 173 8.06 4.61 12.37
CA GLY A 173 7.23 4.24 11.22
C GLY A 173 6.97 2.73 11.15
N VAL A 174 8.03 1.91 11.22
CA VAL A 174 7.91 0.44 11.19
C VAL A 174 7.05 -0.07 12.35
N ARG A 175 7.28 0.45 13.57
CA ARG A 175 6.51 0.05 14.74
C ARG A 175 5.02 0.38 14.60
N LEU A 176 4.68 1.54 14.05
CA LEU A 176 3.30 1.93 13.81
C LEU A 176 2.65 1.06 12.72
N GLN A 177 3.37 0.71 11.64
CA GLN A 177 2.85 -0.22 10.62
C GLN A 177 2.54 -1.60 11.22
N VAL A 178 3.46 -2.17 12.00
CA VAL A 178 3.27 -3.49 12.62
C VAL A 178 2.13 -3.45 13.64
N ILE A 179 2.13 -2.49 14.57
CA ILE A 179 1.08 -2.37 15.59
C ILE A 179 -0.27 -2.09 14.93
N GLY A 180 -0.31 -1.18 13.94
CA GLY A 180 -1.53 -0.84 13.21
C GLY A 180 -2.10 -2.01 12.43
N GLY A 181 -1.26 -2.74 11.70
CA GLY A 181 -1.66 -3.95 10.98
C GLY A 181 -2.21 -5.01 11.92
N VAL A 182 -1.49 -5.33 13.00
CA VAL A 182 -1.95 -6.32 14.01
C VAL A 182 -3.26 -5.86 14.67
N LEU A 183 -3.36 -4.58 15.05
CA LEU A 183 -4.56 -4.03 15.66
C LEU A 183 -5.76 -4.10 14.71
N ALA A 184 -5.56 -3.77 13.44
CA ALA A 184 -6.61 -3.86 12.43
C ALA A 184 -7.09 -5.30 12.23
N VAL A 185 -6.18 -6.28 12.14
CA VAL A 185 -6.55 -7.71 12.06
C VAL A 185 -7.34 -8.12 13.30
N VAL A 186 -6.86 -7.78 14.51
CA VAL A 186 -7.51 -8.15 15.77
C VAL A 186 -8.89 -7.50 15.89
N ALA A 187 -9.01 -6.21 15.58
CA ALA A 187 -10.28 -5.48 15.61
C ALA A 187 -11.30 -6.07 14.62
N ALA A 188 -10.86 -6.35 13.39
CA ALA A 188 -11.67 -7.02 12.38
C ALA A 188 -12.09 -8.42 12.84
N ALA A 189 -11.16 -9.23 13.36
CA ALA A 189 -11.44 -10.59 13.83
C ALA A 189 -12.44 -10.61 15.00
N ILE A 190 -12.27 -9.70 15.98
CA ILE A 190 -13.20 -9.57 17.10
C ILE A 190 -14.59 -9.19 16.59
N PHE A 191 -14.68 -8.15 15.75
CA PHE A 191 -15.97 -7.69 15.23
C PHE A 191 -16.67 -8.74 14.35
N ALA A 192 -15.92 -9.36 13.44
CA ALA A 192 -16.38 -10.46 12.60
C ALA A 192 -16.88 -11.65 13.45
N SER A 193 -16.16 -12.00 14.51
CA SER A 193 -16.56 -13.05 15.47
C SER A 193 -17.85 -12.66 16.23
N LEU A 194 -17.98 -11.40 16.66
CA LEU A 194 -19.19 -10.92 17.32
C LEU A 194 -20.42 -11.03 16.40
N LEU A 195 -20.28 -10.68 15.12
CA LEU A 195 -21.36 -10.83 14.13
C LEU A 195 -21.74 -12.30 13.90
N LYS A 196 -20.74 -13.19 13.82
CA LYS A 196 -20.94 -14.63 13.69
C LYS A 196 -21.66 -15.21 14.91
N PHE A 197 -21.17 -14.95 16.13
CA PHE A 197 -21.74 -15.53 17.36
C PHE A 197 -23.08 -14.91 17.77
N SER A 198 -23.35 -13.66 17.41
CA SER A 198 -24.66 -13.03 17.65
C SER A 198 -25.76 -13.53 16.71
N GLY A 199 -25.40 -14.29 15.67
CA GLY A 199 -26.34 -14.75 14.65
C GLY A 199 -26.81 -13.62 13.71
N ALA A 200 -26.17 -12.45 13.75
CA ALA A 200 -26.49 -11.33 12.85
C ALA A 200 -26.21 -11.68 11.38
N ILE A 201 -25.25 -12.58 11.14
CA ILE A 201 -24.88 -13.07 9.80
C ILE A 201 -24.99 -14.60 9.82
N PRO A 202 -26.09 -15.18 9.32
CA PRO A 202 -26.29 -16.62 9.25
C PRO A 202 -25.58 -17.22 8.02
N LEU A 203 -24.34 -16.81 7.75
CA LEU A 203 -23.57 -17.26 6.59
C LEU A 203 -22.48 -18.25 7.00
N ASN A 204 -22.37 -19.32 6.23
CA ASN A 204 -21.28 -20.29 6.34
C ASN A 204 -19.98 -19.73 5.76
N ALA A 205 -18.84 -20.36 6.03
CA ALA A 205 -17.53 -19.92 5.52
C ALA A 205 -17.53 -19.77 3.99
N GLY A 206 -18.08 -20.75 3.27
CA GLY A 206 -18.18 -20.70 1.80
C GLY A 206 -19.01 -19.52 1.29
N GLU A 207 -20.08 -19.14 1.98
CA GLU A 207 -20.94 -18.01 1.58
C GLU A 207 -20.28 -16.66 1.85
N VAL A 208 -19.57 -16.53 2.97
CA VAL A 208 -18.83 -15.30 3.31
C VAL A 208 -17.70 -15.02 2.32
N PHE A 209 -16.95 -16.06 1.94
CA PHE A 209 -15.84 -15.90 0.99
C PHE A 209 -16.30 -15.87 -0.48
N ALA A 210 -17.58 -16.12 -0.75
CA ALA A 210 -18.20 -15.91 -2.06
C ALA A 210 -18.71 -14.47 -2.27
N ILE A 211 -18.79 -13.65 -1.21
CA ILE A 211 -19.15 -12.23 -1.31
C ILE A 211 -18.14 -11.52 -2.21
N GLY A 212 -18.63 -10.72 -3.18
CA GLY A 212 -17.81 -10.10 -4.22
C GLY A 212 -16.62 -9.32 -3.64
N GLU A 213 -16.91 -8.39 -2.75
CA GLU A 213 -15.89 -7.56 -2.09
C GLU A 213 -14.88 -8.35 -1.23
N VAL A 214 -15.29 -9.47 -0.63
CA VAL A 214 -14.37 -10.36 0.11
C VAL A 214 -13.49 -11.13 -0.87
N ARG A 215 -14.11 -11.73 -1.89
CA ARG A 215 -13.46 -12.57 -2.91
C ARG A 215 -12.38 -11.81 -3.69
N GLU A 216 -12.66 -10.57 -4.05
CA GLU A 216 -11.70 -9.69 -4.76
C GLU A 216 -10.43 -9.39 -3.95
N ARG A 217 -10.49 -9.54 -2.62
CA ARG A 217 -9.33 -9.34 -1.73
C ARG A 217 -8.68 -10.66 -1.29
N LEU A 218 -9.26 -11.80 -1.68
CA LEU A 218 -8.70 -13.13 -1.49
C LEU A 218 -7.88 -13.60 -2.67
N ALA A 219 -8.31 -13.24 -3.89
CA ALA A 219 -7.62 -13.56 -5.13
C ALA A 219 -6.47 -12.57 -5.32
N PRO A 220 -5.22 -12.99 -5.14
CA PRO A 220 -4.12 -12.08 -5.28
C PRO A 220 -3.91 -11.74 -6.75
N ASP A 221 -3.92 -10.45 -7.08
CA ASP A 221 -3.78 -9.97 -8.45
C ASP A 221 -2.44 -9.26 -8.63
N VAL A 222 -1.74 -9.57 -9.72
CA VAL A 222 -0.49 -8.90 -10.09
C VAL A 222 -0.74 -7.40 -10.35
N LEU A 223 -1.95 -7.01 -10.77
CA LEU A 223 -2.29 -5.59 -10.92
C LEU A 223 -2.35 -4.87 -9.57
N SER A 224 -2.67 -5.56 -8.47
CA SER A 224 -2.65 -4.96 -7.13
C SER A 224 -1.24 -4.50 -6.72
N LEU A 225 -0.20 -5.20 -7.16
CA LEU A 225 1.19 -4.79 -6.98
C LEU A 225 1.49 -3.48 -7.72
N ALA A 226 1.04 -3.35 -8.97
CA ALA A 226 1.22 -2.12 -9.74
C ALA A 226 0.53 -0.92 -9.08
N VAL A 227 -0.68 -1.13 -8.54
CA VAL A 227 -1.42 -0.12 -7.78
C VAL A 227 -0.67 0.26 -6.49
N ALA A 228 -0.18 -0.72 -5.73
CA ALA A 228 0.56 -0.46 -4.48
C ALA A 228 1.89 0.28 -4.72
N LEU A 229 2.63 -0.09 -5.77
CA LEU A 229 3.82 0.63 -6.21
C LEU A 229 3.47 2.06 -6.64
N GLY A 230 2.43 2.22 -7.44
CA GLY A 230 1.93 3.53 -7.87
C GLY A 230 1.52 4.42 -6.70
N ALA A 231 0.88 3.85 -5.68
CA ALA A 231 0.55 4.55 -4.43
C ALA A 231 1.83 4.99 -3.69
N GLY A 232 2.84 4.13 -3.58
CA GLY A 232 4.13 4.51 -2.98
C GLY A 232 4.82 5.65 -3.75
N VAL A 233 4.81 5.60 -5.08
CA VAL A 233 5.34 6.67 -5.94
C VAL A 233 4.57 7.98 -5.69
N ALA A 234 3.24 7.95 -5.82
CA ALA A 234 2.40 9.13 -5.64
C ALA A 234 2.55 9.74 -4.24
N GLY A 235 2.64 8.89 -3.20
CA GLY A 235 2.85 9.34 -1.83
C GLY A 235 4.21 9.99 -1.61
N ALA A 236 5.29 9.40 -2.14
CA ALA A 236 6.62 10.00 -2.06
C ALA A 236 6.71 11.31 -2.85
N LEU A 237 6.16 11.35 -4.07
CA LEU A 237 6.12 12.57 -4.88
C LEU A 237 5.34 13.68 -4.17
N SER A 238 4.12 13.39 -3.70
CA SER A 238 3.27 14.34 -2.96
C SER A 238 3.96 14.88 -1.71
N LEU A 239 4.67 14.03 -0.98
CA LEU A 239 5.42 14.43 0.19
C LEU A 239 6.63 15.30 -0.17
N SER A 240 7.34 14.94 -1.24
CA SER A 240 8.53 15.65 -1.72
C SER A 240 8.24 16.97 -2.43
N SER A 241 7.06 17.12 -3.04
CA SER A 241 6.66 18.33 -3.79
C SER A 241 5.96 19.38 -2.93
N GLY A 242 5.65 19.03 -1.69
CA GLY A 242 4.89 19.89 -0.80
C GLY A 242 3.38 19.96 -1.07
N VAL A 243 2.86 19.23 -2.07
CA VAL A 243 1.44 19.23 -2.45
C VAL A 243 0.65 18.22 -1.61
N SER A 244 -0.05 18.72 -0.58
CA SER A 244 -0.80 17.88 0.40
C SER A 244 -2.06 17.20 -0.16
N ALA A 245 -2.69 17.77 -1.20
CA ALA A 245 -3.99 17.32 -1.70
C ALA A 245 -4.01 15.90 -2.31
N ALA A 246 -2.86 15.38 -2.74
CA ALA A 246 -2.78 14.05 -3.37
C ALA A 246 -2.89 12.90 -2.35
N LEU A 247 -2.63 13.14 -1.07
CA LEU A 247 -2.49 12.08 -0.06
C LEU A 247 -3.76 11.27 0.17
N VAL A 248 -4.94 11.87 0.03
CA VAL A 248 -6.23 11.16 0.15
C VAL A 248 -6.39 10.12 -0.97
N GLY A 249 -6.02 10.47 -2.20
CA GLY A 249 -6.04 9.53 -3.33
C GLY A 249 -5.06 8.38 -3.14
N VAL A 250 -3.89 8.65 -2.55
CA VAL A 250 -2.92 7.61 -2.21
C VAL A 250 -3.49 6.64 -1.16
N MET A 251 -4.21 7.15 -0.15
CA MET A 251 -4.84 6.31 0.89
C MET A 251 -5.85 5.34 0.30
N ILE A 252 -6.63 5.78 -0.70
CA ILE A 252 -7.58 4.93 -1.42
C ILE A 252 -6.83 3.89 -2.27
N ALA A 253 -5.81 4.30 -3.01
CA ALA A 253 -5.06 3.40 -3.90
C ALA A 253 -4.26 2.32 -3.14
N ALA A 254 -3.66 2.65 -2.00
CA ALA A 254 -2.83 1.71 -1.24
C ALA A 254 -3.63 0.53 -0.66
N ALA A 255 -4.96 0.69 -0.52
CA ALA A 255 -5.92 -0.36 -0.16
C ALA A 255 -5.45 -1.27 1.00
N LEU A 256 -4.83 -0.71 2.05
CA LEU A 256 -4.21 -1.49 3.12
C LEU A 256 -5.24 -2.09 4.10
N VAL A 257 -6.33 -1.37 4.36
CA VAL A 257 -7.32 -1.77 5.37
C VAL A 257 -8.15 -2.99 4.94
N PRO A 258 -8.74 -3.05 3.73
CA PRO A 258 -9.67 -4.14 3.42
C PRO A 258 -9.02 -5.53 3.37
N PRO A 259 -7.84 -5.74 2.76
CA PRO A 259 -7.14 -7.03 2.86
C PRO A 259 -6.85 -7.41 4.31
N THR A 260 -6.51 -6.43 5.16
CA THR A 260 -6.29 -6.65 6.61
C THR A 260 -7.59 -7.07 7.31
N ALA A 261 -8.73 -6.49 6.93
CA ALA A 261 -10.03 -6.90 7.44
C ALA A 261 -10.42 -8.31 6.97
N VAL A 262 -10.10 -8.69 5.72
CA VAL A 262 -10.30 -10.06 5.22
C VAL A 262 -9.47 -11.08 5.99
N VAL A 263 -8.24 -10.76 6.40
CA VAL A 263 -7.47 -11.60 7.33
C VAL A 263 -8.26 -11.81 8.64
N GLY A 264 -8.83 -10.74 9.20
CA GLY A 264 -9.66 -10.81 10.40
C GLY A 264 -10.93 -11.67 10.23
N ILE A 265 -11.63 -11.52 9.10
CA ILE A 265 -12.79 -12.35 8.74
C ILE A 265 -12.37 -13.82 8.60
N GLY A 266 -11.24 -14.09 7.94
CA GLY A 266 -10.63 -15.42 7.83
C GLY A 266 -10.41 -16.09 9.19
N LEU A 267 -9.84 -15.34 10.15
CA LEU A 267 -9.63 -15.81 11.51
C LEU A 267 -10.95 -16.10 12.24
N ALA A 268 -11.97 -15.27 12.06
CA ALA A 268 -13.28 -15.45 12.70
C ALA A 268 -14.06 -16.67 12.15
N TRP A 269 -13.91 -16.95 10.84
CA TRP A 269 -14.52 -18.13 10.22
C TRP A 269 -13.67 -19.40 10.34
N GLY A 270 -12.42 -19.29 10.78
CA GLY A 270 -11.53 -20.42 11.01
C GLY A 270 -11.01 -21.02 9.71
N GLU A 271 -10.77 -20.18 8.71
CA GLU A 271 -10.35 -20.57 7.35
C GLU A 271 -8.87 -20.18 7.12
N PRO A 272 -7.90 -21.07 7.45
CA PRO A 272 -6.48 -20.72 7.44
C PRO A 272 -5.96 -20.44 6.02
N SER A 273 -6.57 -21.06 5.02
CA SER A 273 -6.24 -20.89 3.60
C SER A 273 -6.38 -19.41 3.17
N THR A 274 -7.54 -18.84 3.46
CA THR A 274 -7.92 -17.45 3.24
C THR A 274 -7.02 -16.50 4.02
N VAL A 275 -6.73 -16.82 5.29
CA VAL A 275 -5.86 -16.00 6.15
C VAL A 275 -4.48 -15.83 5.55
N ILE A 276 -3.88 -16.91 5.04
CA ILE A 276 -2.53 -16.86 4.45
C ILE A 276 -2.52 -16.01 3.18
N GLY A 277 -3.46 -16.24 2.25
CA GLY A 277 -3.54 -15.47 1.00
C GLY A 277 -3.71 -13.97 1.23
N ALA A 278 -4.69 -13.60 2.08
CA ALA A 278 -4.94 -12.20 2.42
C ALA A 278 -3.78 -11.57 3.21
N ALA A 279 -3.12 -12.32 4.11
CA ALA A 279 -1.97 -11.80 4.86
C ALA A 279 -0.77 -11.54 3.96
N VAL A 280 -0.51 -12.40 2.97
CA VAL A 280 0.53 -12.15 1.97
C VAL A 280 0.20 -10.92 1.15
N LEU A 281 -1.06 -10.74 0.73
CA LEU A 281 -1.47 -9.54 -0.01
C LEU A 281 -1.25 -8.25 0.82
N VAL A 282 -1.59 -8.27 2.11
CA VAL A 282 -1.30 -7.17 3.05
C VAL A 282 0.20 -6.86 3.08
N LEU A 283 1.04 -7.89 3.23
CA LEU A 283 2.49 -7.71 3.27
C LEU A 283 3.03 -7.16 1.95
N VAL A 284 2.59 -7.69 0.81
CA VAL A 284 2.96 -7.20 -0.52
C VAL A 284 2.61 -5.73 -0.66
N ASN A 285 1.40 -5.31 -0.30
CA ASN A 285 1.00 -3.91 -0.38
C ASN A 285 1.87 -3.00 0.52
N PHE A 286 2.07 -3.37 1.78
CA PHE A 286 2.93 -2.59 2.69
C PHE A 286 4.36 -2.48 2.14
N LEU A 287 4.98 -3.61 1.76
CA LEU A 287 6.35 -3.61 1.26
C LEU A 287 6.49 -2.85 -0.06
N SER A 288 5.49 -2.94 -0.93
CA SER A 288 5.50 -2.25 -2.23
C SER A 288 5.42 -0.74 -2.06
N VAL A 289 4.54 -0.25 -1.19
CA VAL A 289 4.43 1.19 -0.88
C VAL A 289 5.75 1.69 -0.30
N ASN A 290 6.34 0.99 0.68
CA ASN A 290 7.63 1.39 1.28
C ASN A 290 8.77 1.35 0.26
N LEU A 291 8.86 0.30 -0.57
CA LEU A 291 9.90 0.15 -1.58
C LEU A 291 9.82 1.25 -2.64
N ALA A 292 8.62 1.49 -3.19
CA ALA A 292 8.40 2.51 -4.20
C ALA A 292 8.69 3.91 -3.66
N ALA A 293 8.20 4.22 -2.45
CA ALA A 293 8.47 5.51 -1.83
C ALA A 293 9.97 5.71 -1.57
N LEU A 294 10.66 4.71 -1.02
CA LEU A 294 12.11 4.75 -0.80
C LEU A 294 12.88 4.92 -2.12
N ALA A 295 12.49 4.20 -3.17
CA ALA A 295 13.12 4.30 -4.48
C ALA A 295 12.95 5.68 -5.10
N VAL A 296 11.75 6.27 -5.03
CA VAL A 296 11.48 7.62 -5.54
C VAL A 296 12.28 8.68 -4.78
N LEU A 297 12.27 8.63 -3.45
CA LEU A 297 13.03 9.58 -2.64
C LEU A 297 14.54 9.45 -2.90
N SER A 298 15.05 8.22 -3.02
CA SER A 298 16.45 7.99 -3.39
C SER A 298 16.76 8.51 -4.80
N TYR A 299 15.84 8.34 -5.75
CA TYR A 299 15.98 8.85 -7.13
C TYR A 299 16.00 10.37 -7.17
N GLN A 300 15.19 11.04 -6.35
CA GLN A 300 15.20 12.49 -6.18
C GLN A 300 16.44 13.04 -5.46
N GLY A 301 17.41 12.19 -5.09
CA GLY A 301 18.68 12.61 -4.50
C GLY A 301 18.62 12.87 -3.00
N TYR A 302 17.56 12.45 -2.30
CA TYR A 302 17.59 12.40 -0.84
C TYR A 302 18.62 11.34 -0.42
N ARG A 303 19.64 11.75 0.35
CA ARG A 303 20.75 10.92 0.82
C ARG A 303 21.19 11.29 2.24
N PRO A 304 21.72 10.36 3.06
CA PRO A 304 22.19 10.69 4.40
C PRO A 304 23.35 11.69 4.33
N PHE A 305 23.31 12.76 5.13
CA PHE A 305 24.36 13.79 5.17
C PHE A 305 25.37 13.45 6.28
N HIS A 306 26.40 12.66 5.94
CA HIS A 306 27.50 12.35 6.85
C HIS A 306 28.78 13.07 6.38
N TRP A 307 29.19 14.11 7.13
CA TRP A 307 30.36 14.97 6.85
C TRP A 307 31.72 14.23 6.84
N PHE A 308 31.77 12.96 7.25
CA PHE A 308 33.04 12.27 7.49
C PHE A 308 33.15 10.83 6.94
N GLN A 309 32.15 10.31 6.24
CA GLN A 309 32.18 8.96 5.66
C GLN A 309 31.44 8.94 4.32
N GLN A 310 32.09 9.42 3.26
CA GLN A 310 31.52 9.49 1.91
C GLN A 310 31.25 8.11 1.27
N ASP A 311 31.81 7.02 1.82
CA ASP A 311 31.71 5.68 1.22
C ASP A 311 30.70 4.72 1.89
N GLU A 312 30.30 4.91 3.16
CA GLU A 312 29.40 3.95 3.86
C GLU A 312 27.89 4.25 3.71
N ALA A 313 27.52 5.51 3.46
CA ALA A 313 26.10 5.92 3.44
C ALA A 313 25.34 5.45 2.19
N THR A 314 25.97 5.49 1.02
CA THR A 314 25.35 5.13 -0.28
C THR A 314 25.10 3.62 -0.39
N GLU A 315 25.94 2.80 0.27
CA GLU A 315 25.80 1.34 0.29
C GLU A 315 24.58 0.90 1.11
N SER A 316 24.23 1.65 2.16
CA SER A 316 23.16 1.29 3.09
C SER A 316 21.75 1.38 2.49
N THR A 317 21.42 2.46 1.77
CA THR A 317 20.10 2.66 1.14
C THR A 317 19.91 1.70 -0.04
N GLY A 318 20.94 1.53 -0.88
CA GLY A 318 20.91 0.56 -1.98
C GLY A 318 20.70 -0.87 -1.49
N ARG A 319 21.35 -1.26 -0.40
CA ARG A 319 21.15 -2.56 0.24
C ARG A 319 19.73 -2.72 0.80
N ARG A 320 19.14 -1.69 1.41
CA ARG A 320 17.74 -1.73 1.90
C ARG A 320 16.75 -1.91 0.76
N ILE A 321 16.92 -1.17 -0.34
CA ILE A 321 16.12 -1.32 -1.57
C ILE A 321 16.26 -2.75 -2.12
N ALA A 322 17.49 -3.27 -2.20
CA ALA A 322 17.73 -4.63 -2.68
C ALA A 322 17.08 -5.69 -1.78
N VAL A 323 17.18 -5.57 -0.46
CA VAL A 323 16.54 -6.50 0.49
C VAL A 323 15.02 -6.45 0.37
N LEU A 324 14.42 -5.25 0.36
CA LEU A 324 12.98 -5.10 0.16
C LEU A 324 12.54 -5.65 -1.19
N GLY A 325 13.31 -5.40 -2.25
CA GLY A 325 13.07 -5.93 -3.59
C GLY A 325 13.12 -7.45 -3.64
N VAL A 326 14.09 -8.09 -2.99
CA VAL A 326 14.17 -9.56 -2.91
C VAL A 326 13.00 -10.14 -2.12
N ILE A 327 12.65 -9.56 -0.97
CA ILE A 327 11.49 -10.02 -0.18
C ILE A 327 10.21 -9.87 -1.02
N LEU A 328 10.04 -8.73 -1.69
CA LEU A 328 8.89 -8.47 -2.54
C LEU A 328 8.83 -9.43 -3.73
N LEU A 329 9.96 -9.75 -4.36
CA LEU A 329 10.03 -10.74 -5.44
C LEU A 329 9.66 -12.14 -4.96
N LEU A 330 10.12 -12.54 -3.76
CA LEU A 330 9.76 -13.84 -3.18
C LEU A 330 8.26 -13.91 -2.87
N LEU A 331 7.70 -12.88 -2.23
CA LEU A 331 6.27 -12.79 -1.94
C LEU A 331 5.43 -12.71 -3.21
N SER A 332 5.86 -11.92 -4.20
CA SER A 332 5.17 -11.81 -5.50
C SER A 332 5.27 -13.10 -6.32
N GLY A 333 6.36 -13.84 -6.21
CA GLY A 333 6.48 -15.17 -6.83
C GLY A 333 5.51 -16.18 -6.21
N PHE A 334 5.39 -16.18 -4.88
CA PHE A 334 4.35 -16.95 -4.19
C PHE A 334 2.94 -16.52 -4.62
N LEU A 335 2.72 -15.21 -4.73
CA LEU A 335 1.47 -14.61 -5.18
C LEU A 335 1.11 -15.06 -6.60
N GLY A 336 2.03 -14.90 -7.56
CA GLY A 336 1.86 -15.32 -8.94
C GLY A 336 1.66 -16.83 -9.07
N GLY A 337 2.24 -17.63 -8.18
CA GLY A 337 1.94 -19.06 -8.09
C GLY A 337 0.48 -19.34 -7.75
N ILE A 338 -0.09 -18.63 -6.76
CA ILE A 338 -1.51 -18.74 -6.40
C ILE A 338 -2.41 -18.22 -7.54
N THR A 339 -2.04 -17.09 -8.14
CA THR A 339 -2.76 -16.52 -9.29
C THR A 339 -2.79 -17.51 -10.45
N PHE A 340 -1.66 -18.16 -10.75
CA PHE A 340 -1.56 -19.17 -11.81
C PHE A 340 -2.48 -20.37 -11.55
N VAL A 341 -2.49 -20.90 -10.32
CA VAL A 341 -3.41 -21.98 -9.92
C VAL A 341 -4.87 -21.55 -10.07
N THR A 342 -5.18 -20.29 -9.74
CA THR A 342 -6.55 -19.74 -9.86
C THR A 342 -6.97 -19.61 -11.32
N LEU A 343 -6.09 -19.12 -12.20
CA LEU A 343 -6.34 -19.03 -13.65
C LEU A 343 -6.58 -20.41 -14.26
N GLN A 344 -5.77 -21.40 -13.89
CA GLN A 344 -5.95 -22.77 -14.36
C GLN A 344 -7.25 -23.39 -13.87
N SER A 345 -7.67 -23.07 -12.63
CA SER A 345 -8.96 -23.51 -12.09
C SER A 345 -10.14 -22.92 -12.87
N SER A 346 -10.07 -21.64 -13.24
CA SER A 346 -11.09 -20.97 -14.07
C SER A 346 -11.14 -21.52 -15.48
N GLN A 347 -9.98 -21.76 -16.11
CA GLN A 347 -9.90 -22.37 -17.44
C GLN A 347 -10.48 -23.79 -17.43
N PHE A 348 -10.16 -24.57 -16.40
CA PHE A 348 -10.72 -25.91 -16.23
C PHE A 348 -12.24 -25.88 -16.10
N GLU A 349 -12.81 -24.94 -15.32
CA GLU A 349 -14.27 -24.77 -15.25
C GLU A 349 -14.88 -24.41 -16.60
N ASP A 350 -14.31 -23.45 -17.33
CA ASP A 350 -14.83 -23.02 -18.64
C ASP A 350 -14.75 -24.16 -19.68
N GLU A 351 -13.61 -24.86 -19.76
CA GLU A 351 -13.43 -26.00 -20.66
C GLU A 351 -14.35 -27.17 -20.29
N THR A 352 -14.50 -27.44 -18.99
CA THR A 352 -15.39 -28.50 -18.51
C THR A 352 -16.85 -28.16 -18.77
N SER A 353 -17.29 -26.91 -18.54
CA SER A 353 -18.66 -26.49 -18.83
C SER A 353 -18.97 -26.67 -20.32
N THR A 354 -18.06 -26.20 -21.18
CA THR A 354 -18.21 -26.31 -22.63
C THR A 354 -18.27 -27.78 -23.08
N ALA A 355 -17.36 -28.63 -22.60
CA ALA A 355 -17.33 -30.04 -22.96
C ALA A 355 -18.56 -30.81 -22.46
N VAL A 356 -19.04 -30.49 -21.26
CA VAL A 356 -20.26 -31.10 -20.70
C VAL A 356 -21.49 -30.65 -21.49
N GLU A 357 -21.59 -29.37 -21.88
CA GLU A 357 -22.67 -28.84 -22.72
C GLU A 357 -22.70 -29.52 -24.10
N ASP A 358 -21.54 -29.72 -24.73
CA ASP A 358 -21.43 -30.41 -26.02
C ASP A 358 -21.92 -31.87 -25.93
N ILE A 359 -21.44 -32.63 -24.93
CA ILE A 359 -21.89 -34.01 -24.69
C ILE A 359 -23.39 -34.06 -24.36
N ALA A 360 -23.88 -33.09 -23.59
CA ALA A 360 -25.29 -33.00 -23.23
C ALA A 360 -26.17 -32.77 -24.47
N ALA A 361 -25.77 -31.83 -25.34
CA ALA A 361 -26.46 -31.53 -26.59
C ALA A 361 -26.52 -32.74 -27.54
N GLU A 362 -25.43 -33.51 -27.66
CA GLU A 362 -25.41 -34.74 -28.48
C GLU A 362 -26.38 -35.82 -28.00
N ASN A 363 -26.70 -35.82 -26.69
CA ASN A 363 -27.53 -36.83 -26.04
C ASN A 363 -28.96 -36.36 -25.73
N ASN A 364 -29.39 -35.20 -26.27
CA ASN A 364 -30.70 -34.58 -26.00
C ASN A 364 -30.96 -34.34 -24.50
N VAL A 365 -29.93 -33.94 -23.75
CA VAL A 365 -30.04 -33.51 -22.35
C VAL A 365 -29.46 -32.10 -22.19
N GLU A 366 -29.81 -31.41 -21.12
CA GLU A 366 -29.39 -30.02 -20.86
C GLU A 366 -28.58 -29.92 -19.56
N LEU A 367 -27.49 -29.16 -19.57
CA LEU A 367 -26.76 -28.83 -18.35
C LEU A 367 -27.50 -27.71 -17.60
N LEU A 368 -28.09 -28.03 -16.44
CA LEU A 368 -28.82 -27.05 -15.63
C LEU A 368 -27.90 -26.30 -14.67
N SER A 369 -26.91 -27.00 -14.09
CA SER A 369 -25.87 -26.37 -13.28
C SER A 369 -24.65 -27.29 -13.15
N MET A 370 -23.49 -26.66 -13.02
CA MET A 370 -22.23 -27.32 -12.68
C MET A 370 -21.68 -26.68 -11.42
N SER A 371 -21.20 -27.51 -10.49
CA SER A 371 -20.48 -27.06 -9.31
C SER A 371 -19.21 -27.88 -9.15
N VAL A 372 -18.08 -27.20 -9.00
CA VAL A 372 -16.78 -27.83 -8.77
C VAL A 372 -16.38 -27.63 -7.32
N VAL A 373 -16.07 -28.73 -6.65
CA VAL A 373 -15.54 -28.75 -5.28
C VAL A 373 -14.03 -28.87 -5.36
N TYR A 374 -13.34 -27.85 -4.86
CA TYR A 374 -11.89 -27.81 -4.79
C TYR A 374 -11.38 -28.28 -3.42
N GLY A 375 -10.20 -28.88 -3.41
CA GLY A 375 -9.48 -29.25 -2.20
C GLY A 375 -8.81 -28.06 -1.49
N ASP A 376 -8.15 -28.36 -0.37
CA ASP A 376 -7.52 -27.37 0.50
C ASP A 376 -6.29 -26.67 -0.10
N PHE A 377 -5.98 -25.49 0.42
CA PHE A 377 -4.79 -24.68 0.13
C PHE A 377 -3.48 -25.40 0.55
N PRO A 378 -2.32 -25.17 -0.11
CA PRO A 378 -1.96 -24.13 -1.10
C PRO A 378 -2.29 -24.40 -2.57
N ILE A 379 -2.68 -25.63 -2.92
CA ILE A 379 -2.97 -26.01 -4.31
C ILE A 379 -4.42 -26.48 -4.37
N ARG A 380 -5.32 -25.58 -4.81
CA ARG A 380 -6.74 -25.89 -4.99
C ARG A 380 -6.92 -26.78 -6.22
N GLN A 381 -6.91 -28.10 -6.02
CA GLN A 381 -7.20 -29.06 -7.09
C GLN A 381 -8.70 -29.41 -7.08
N PRO A 382 -9.35 -29.51 -8.24
CA PRO A 382 -10.73 -29.99 -8.32
C PRO A 382 -10.78 -31.43 -7.81
N GLN A 383 -11.61 -31.71 -6.81
CA GLN A 383 -11.78 -33.05 -6.25
C GLN A 383 -13.04 -33.73 -6.76
N ARG A 384 -14.11 -32.94 -6.90
CA ARG A 384 -15.41 -33.43 -7.32
C ARG A 384 -16.11 -32.42 -8.21
N VAL A 385 -16.68 -32.90 -9.30
CA VAL A 385 -17.57 -32.12 -10.17
C VAL A 385 -18.98 -32.68 -10.00
N THR A 386 -19.91 -31.83 -9.58
CA THR A 386 -21.34 -32.17 -9.50
C THR A 386 -22.07 -31.55 -10.67
N LEU A 387 -22.64 -32.39 -11.53
CA LEU A 387 -23.42 -32.01 -12.69
C LEU A 387 -24.91 -32.19 -12.39
N THR A 388 -25.71 -31.17 -12.66
CA THR A 388 -27.18 -31.29 -12.66
C THR A 388 -27.67 -31.28 -14.10
N ILE A 389 -28.20 -32.40 -14.56
CA ILE A 389 -28.59 -32.62 -15.96
C ILE A 389 -30.12 -32.71 -16.07
N GLY A 390 -30.69 -31.84 -16.90
CA GLY A 390 -32.09 -31.85 -17.30
C GLY A 390 -32.33 -32.89 -18.40
N TYR A 391 -33.37 -33.70 -18.27
CA TYR A 391 -33.79 -34.63 -19.34
C TYR A 391 -35.30 -34.54 -19.61
N PRO A 392 -35.75 -34.79 -20.86
CA PRO A 392 -37.17 -34.72 -21.19
C PRO A 392 -38.01 -35.74 -20.38
N PRO A 393 -39.19 -35.37 -19.84
CA PRO A 393 -39.99 -36.24 -18.96
C PRO A 393 -40.49 -37.53 -19.62
N SER A 394 -40.50 -37.57 -20.96
CA SER A 394 -40.91 -38.70 -21.79
C SER A 394 -39.79 -39.73 -22.02
N THR A 395 -38.58 -39.49 -21.49
CA THR A 395 -37.39 -40.31 -21.73
C THR A 395 -36.79 -40.85 -20.43
N THR A 396 -36.05 -41.96 -20.51
CA THR A 396 -35.20 -42.45 -19.41
C THR A 396 -33.86 -41.73 -19.45
N PRO A 397 -33.30 -41.29 -18.31
CA PRO A 397 -32.02 -40.60 -18.28
C PRO A 397 -30.90 -41.48 -18.87
N PRO A 398 -30.08 -40.96 -19.80
CA PRO A 398 -28.98 -41.70 -20.40
C PRO A 398 -27.85 -41.92 -19.40
N SER A 399 -27.19 -43.08 -19.44
CA SER A 399 -26.02 -43.36 -18.59
C SER A 399 -24.77 -42.67 -19.14
N LEU A 400 -24.52 -41.44 -18.70
CA LEU A 400 -23.40 -40.61 -19.20
C LEU A 400 -22.23 -40.50 -18.21
N GLU A 401 -22.32 -41.16 -17.05
CA GLU A 401 -21.34 -41.09 -15.96
C GLU A 401 -19.90 -41.35 -16.42
N GLY A 402 -19.65 -42.49 -17.07
CA GLY A 402 -18.31 -42.82 -17.56
C GLY A 402 -17.78 -41.91 -18.68
N THR A 403 -18.68 -41.34 -19.50
CA THR A 403 -18.28 -40.41 -20.57
C THR A 403 -17.86 -39.06 -20.00
N PHE A 404 -18.64 -38.51 -19.07
CA PHE A 404 -18.29 -37.28 -18.38
C PHE A 404 -17.06 -37.45 -17.50
N GLU A 405 -16.96 -38.56 -16.76
CA GLU A 405 -15.78 -38.84 -15.93
C GLU A 405 -14.50 -38.93 -16.77
N GLN A 406 -14.54 -39.60 -17.92
CA GLN A 406 -13.39 -39.69 -18.81
C GLN A 406 -13.00 -38.33 -19.39
N GLU A 407 -13.97 -37.53 -19.84
CA GLU A 407 -13.70 -36.25 -20.48
C GLU A 407 -13.23 -35.19 -19.47
N ILE A 408 -13.85 -35.12 -18.29
CA ILE A 408 -13.46 -34.20 -17.20
C ILE A 408 -12.03 -34.49 -16.73
N ASN A 409 -11.68 -35.77 -16.53
CA ASN A 409 -10.32 -36.14 -16.14
C ASN A 409 -9.30 -35.93 -17.28
N ARG A 410 -9.72 -35.94 -18.55
CA ARG A 410 -8.85 -35.64 -19.70
C ARG A 410 -8.50 -34.16 -19.78
N LEU A 411 -9.44 -33.28 -19.43
CA LEU A 411 -9.26 -31.83 -19.43
C LEU A 411 -8.46 -31.32 -18.22
N TYR A 412 -8.37 -32.11 -17.16
CA TYR A 412 -7.60 -31.72 -15.99
C TYR A 412 -6.09 -31.77 -16.23
N GLU A 413 -5.47 -30.59 -16.32
CA GLU A 413 -4.03 -30.46 -16.21
C GLU A 413 -3.63 -30.12 -14.76
N PRO A 414 -2.74 -30.90 -14.11
CA PRO A 414 -2.30 -30.58 -12.76
C PRO A 414 -1.41 -29.33 -12.74
N PRO A 415 -1.59 -28.41 -11.77
CA PRO A 415 -0.75 -27.24 -11.64
C PRO A 415 0.71 -27.62 -11.42
N PHE A 416 1.60 -26.94 -12.16
CA PHE A 416 3.06 -27.15 -12.14
C PHE A 416 3.51 -28.57 -12.50
N GLY A 417 2.66 -29.40 -13.12
CA GLY A 417 2.99 -30.78 -13.49
C GLY A 417 3.19 -31.72 -12.29
N LEU A 418 2.75 -31.33 -11.09
CA LEU A 418 2.86 -32.12 -9.87
C LEU A 418 1.61 -33.00 -9.69
N ARG A 419 1.79 -34.32 -9.55
CA ARG A 419 0.74 -35.36 -9.37
C ARG A 419 -0.20 -35.55 -10.57
N SER A 420 0.28 -36.28 -11.57
CA SER A 420 -0.49 -36.72 -12.75
C SER A 420 -1.58 -37.76 -12.45
N ASP A 421 -1.56 -38.38 -11.27
CA ASP A 421 -2.48 -39.46 -10.88
C ASP A 421 -3.73 -38.94 -10.11
N HIS A 422 -4.03 -37.64 -10.21
CA HIS A 422 -5.18 -37.05 -9.53
C HIS A 422 -6.47 -37.34 -10.30
N HIS A 423 -7.40 -38.03 -9.65
CA HIS A 423 -8.69 -38.41 -10.24
C HIS A 423 -9.81 -37.54 -9.65
N ILE A 424 -10.59 -36.95 -10.53
CA ILE A 424 -11.75 -36.10 -10.21
C ILE A 424 -12.99 -36.98 -10.20
N GLU A 425 -13.69 -37.00 -9.06
CA GLU A 425 -14.96 -37.71 -8.91
C GLU A 425 -16.08 -36.93 -9.60
N VAL A 426 -16.92 -37.60 -10.38
CA VAL A 426 -18.03 -36.96 -11.11
C VAL A 426 -19.36 -37.49 -10.57
N ASP A 427 -20.13 -36.60 -9.94
CA ASP A 427 -21.46 -36.89 -9.42
C ASP A 427 -22.52 -36.30 -10.36
N ILE A 428 -23.45 -37.12 -10.84
CA ILE A 428 -24.52 -36.66 -11.74
C ILE A 428 -25.87 -36.73 -11.04
N ARG A 429 -26.61 -35.61 -11.10
CA ARG A 429 -28.00 -35.51 -10.65
C ARG A 429 -28.91 -35.25 -11.84
N TYR A 430 -29.77 -36.22 -12.14
CA TYR A 430 -30.78 -36.07 -13.19
C TYR A 430 -32.06 -35.44 -12.65
N ILE A 431 -32.57 -34.44 -13.37
CA ILE A 431 -33.85 -33.78 -13.07
C ILE A 431 -34.70 -33.82 -14.34
N ALA A 432 -35.97 -34.20 -14.23
CA ALA A 432 -36.91 -34.07 -15.33
C ALA A 432 -37.18 -32.56 -15.54
N ALA A 433 -36.77 -32.04 -16.69
CA ALA A 433 -36.94 -30.64 -17.09
C ALA A 433 -37.81 -30.59 -18.35
N GLU A 434 -38.81 -29.70 -18.37
CA GLU A 434 -39.78 -29.55 -19.47
C GLU A 434 -39.21 -28.86 -20.70
#